data_AF-A0A6I6MH29-F1
#
_entry.id   AF-A0A6I6MH29-F1
#
_cell.length_a   1.000
_cell.length_b   1.000
_cell.length_c   1.000
_cell.angle_alpha   90.00
_cell.angle_beta   90.00
_cell.angle_gamma   90.00
#
_symmetry.space_group_name_H-M   'P 1'
#
loop_
_entity.id
_entity.type
_entity.pdbx_description
1 polymer ?
#
loop_
_entity_poly.entity_id
_entity_poly.type
_entity_poly.pdbx_seq_one_letter_code
_entity_poly.pdbx_strand_id
1 'polypeptide(L)'
;MGARSNPASDDKNESKKATTRQRYDRALERALGDVCVQLGFCGSSGFAPFDASRECWSADEFAFEVLRAEGMAAIVVEGVGPLKPEYFELIRARFVKHFGASVSLSDFE
;
A
#
# COMPACT_ATOMS: atom_id res chain seq x y z
N MET A 1 59.18 0.35 24.07
CA MET A 1 58.75 0.59 22.68
C MET A 1 57.82 -0.54 22.28
N GLY A 2 56.65 -0.22 21.72
CA GLY A 2 55.72 -1.23 21.19
C GLY A 2 54.26 -0.97 21.56
N ALA A 3 53.72 0.17 21.13
CA ALA A 3 52.28 0.37 21.07
C ALA A 3 51.66 -0.56 20.02
N ARG A 4 50.46 -1.10 20.27
CA ARG A 4 49.41 -1.25 19.26
C ARG A 4 48.09 -1.62 19.92
N SER A 5 47.29 -0.58 20.11
CA SER A 5 45.85 -0.63 20.33
C SER A 5 45.17 -1.36 19.17
N ASN A 6 44.25 -2.27 19.47
CA ASN A 6 43.22 -2.72 18.53
C ASN A 6 41.86 -2.61 19.23
N PRO A 7 41.06 -1.57 18.96
CA PRO A 7 39.62 -1.65 19.08
C PRO A 7 39.08 -1.89 17.65
N ALA A 8 38.81 -3.13 17.31
CA ALA A 8 38.09 -3.45 16.08
C ALA A 8 36.61 -3.62 16.39
N SER A 9 35.86 -2.59 15.99
CA SER A 9 34.48 -2.69 15.51
C SER A 9 33.40 -2.87 16.58
N ASP A 10 33.10 -1.76 17.25
CA ASP A 10 31.80 -1.52 17.86
C ASP A 10 30.70 -1.62 16.77
N ASP A 11 29.71 -2.45 17.07
CA ASP A 11 28.52 -2.75 16.28
C ASP A 11 27.95 -1.53 15.55
N LYS A 12 27.86 -1.64 14.22
CA LYS A 12 26.97 -0.81 13.41
C LYS A 12 25.51 -1.18 13.70
N ASN A 13 25.02 -0.83 14.89
CA ASN A 13 23.58 -0.82 15.14
C ASN A 13 23.04 0.58 14.79
N GLU A 14 23.20 0.97 13.52
CA GLU A 14 22.46 2.09 12.95
C GLU A 14 21.00 1.64 12.82
N SER A 15 20.28 1.72 13.94
CA SER A 15 18.83 1.69 13.98
C SER A 15 18.35 2.85 13.10
N LYS A 16 18.20 2.60 11.80
CA LYS A 16 17.61 3.53 10.84
C LYS A 16 16.19 3.79 11.29
N LYS A 17 16.01 4.83 12.11
CA LYS A 17 14.70 5.40 12.41
C LYS A 17 14.04 5.64 11.07
N ALA A 18 12.87 5.02 10.86
CA ALA A 18 12.10 5.26 9.65
C ALA A 18 11.90 6.77 9.48
N THR A 19 12.25 7.27 8.30
CA THR A 19 12.07 8.70 7.97
C THR A 19 10.59 9.05 8.07
N THR A 20 10.26 10.33 8.25
CA THR A 20 8.86 10.79 8.32
C THR A 20 8.04 10.28 7.13
N ARG A 21 8.61 10.35 5.93
CA ARG A 21 8.02 9.80 4.70
C ARG A 21 7.72 8.31 4.79
N GLN A 22 8.66 7.49 5.25
CA GLN A 22 8.44 6.05 5.45
C GLN A 22 7.32 5.72 6.46
N ARG A 23 7.01 6.64 7.38
CA ARG A 23 5.87 6.47 8.31
C ARG A 23 4.56 6.77 7.61
N TYR A 24 4.52 7.80 6.77
CA TYR A 24 3.34 8.16 5.99
C TYR A 24 3.04 7.12 4.91
N ASP A 25 4.08 6.61 4.23
CA ASP A 25 3.95 5.50 3.28
C ASP A 25 3.27 4.30 3.95
N ARG A 26 3.77 3.89 5.12
CA ARG A 26 3.15 2.81 5.91
C ARG A 26 1.74 3.14 6.40
N ALA A 27 1.45 4.39 6.74
CA ALA A 27 0.13 4.79 7.20
C ALA A 27 -0.89 4.71 6.06
N LEU A 28 -0.52 5.17 4.86
CA LEU A 28 -1.31 5.07 3.65
C LEU A 28 -1.53 3.60 3.25
N GLU A 29 -0.46 2.79 3.19
CA GLU A 29 -0.55 1.36 2.91
C GLU A 29 -1.50 0.65 3.88
N ARG A 30 -1.37 0.94 5.18
CA ARG A 30 -2.23 0.35 6.20
C ARG A 30 -3.68 0.78 6.05
N ALA A 31 -3.93 2.06 5.78
CA ALA A 31 -5.27 2.57 5.59
C ALA A 31 -5.96 1.93 4.37
N LEU A 32 -5.26 1.83 3.24
CA LEU A 32 -5.75 1.13 2.05
C LEU A 32 -5.95 -0.37 2.32
N GLY A 33 -5.00 -0.98 3.03
CA GLY A 33 -5.05 -2.38 3.42
C GLY A 33 -6.24 -2.69 4.30
N ASP A 34 -6.54 -1.84 5.28
CA ASP A 34 -7.67 -2.01 6.19
C ASP A 34 -9.01 -1.94 5.43
N VAL A 35 -9.13 -1.07 4.42
CA VAL A 35 -10.31 -1.05 3.53
C VAL A 35 -10.42 -2.35 2.73
N CYS A 36 -9.31 -2.84 2.17
CA CYS A 36 -9.29 -4.09 1.41
C CYS A 36 -9.64 -5.31 2.27
N VAL A 37 -9.15 -5.37 3.52
CA VAL A 37 -9.48 -6.42 4.49
C VAL A 37 -10.96 -6.35 4.89
N GLN A 38 -11.50 -5.15 5.15
CA GLN A 38 -12.91 -4.98 5.49
C GLN A 38 -13.86 -5.46 4.38
N LEU A 39 -13.42 -5.37 3.13
CA LEU A 39 -14.15 -5.87 1.97
C LEU A 39 -14.02 -7.38 1.76
N GLY A 40 -13.11 -8.04 2.49
CA GLY A 40 -12.88 -9.48 2.40
C GLY A 40 -11.98 -9.92 1.25
N PHE A 41 -11.29 -8.98 0.59
CA PHE A 41 -10.34 -9.30 -0.49
C PHE A 41 -8.94 -9.58 0.08
N CYS A 42 -8.41 -8.69 0.93
CA CYS A 42 -7.08 -8.87 1.49
C CYS A 42 -7.11 -9.69 2.80
N GLY A 43 -6.16 -10.61 2.97
CA GLY A 43 -6.01 -11.38 4.21
C GLY A 43 -5.47 -10.58 5.41
N SER A 44 -4.65 -9.55 5.17
CA SER A 44 -4.16 -8.61 6.19
C SER A 44 -3.64 -7.33 5.51
N SER A 45 -3.72 -6.19 6.21
CA SER A 45 -3.36 -4.89 5.65
C SER A 45 -1.88 -4.73 5.31
N GLY A 46 -1.00 -5.57 5.89
CA GLY A 46 0.44 -5.58 5.56
C GLY A 46 0.84 -6.41 4.34
N PHE A 47 -0.10 -7.15 3.73
CA PHE A 47 0.13 -7.94 2.51
C PHE A 47 -0.63 -7.38 1.30
N ALA A 48 -1.18 -6.18 1.44
CA ALA A 48 -1.99 -5.60 0.40
C ALA A 48 -1.10 -5.24 -0.81
N PRO A 49 -1.60 -5.48 -2.04
CA PRO A 49 -0.80 -5.48 -3.28
C PRO A 49 -0.40 -4.08 -3.78
N PHE A 50 -0.51 -3.05 -2.93
CA PHE A 50 -0.46 -1.66 -3.38
C PHE A 50 0.96 -1.20 -3.68
N ASP A 51 1.11 -0.43 -4.76
CA ASP A 51 2.36 0.24 -5.08
C ASP A 51 2.68 1.34 -4.06
N ALA A 52 3.58 1.02 -3.14
CA ALA A 52 4.10 1.91 -2.09
C ALA A 52 4.76 3.18 -2.62
N SER A 53 5.19 3.20 -3.89
CA SER A 53 5.82 4.37 -4.51
C SER A 53 4.81 5.43 -4.92
N ARG A 54 3.52 5.09 -4.93
CA ARG A 54 2.44 5.96 -5.38
C ARG A 54 1.97 6.87 -4.25
N GLU A 55 2.16 8.17 -4.43
CA GLU A 55 1.86 9.19 -3.41
C GLU A 55 0.35 9.49 -3.27
N CYS A 56 -0.49 9.06 -4.21
CA CYS A 56 -1.92 9.31 -4.23
C CYS A 56 -2.70 8.16 -4.88
N TRP A 57 -3.84 7.81 -4.29
CA TRP A 57 -4.74 6.78 -4.78
C TRP A 57 -6.13 7.36 -5.01
N SER A 58 -6.68 7.14 -6.20
CA SER A 58 -8.11 7.32 -6.45
C SER A 58 -8.89 6.04 -6.17
N ALA A 59 -10.22 6.18 -6.00
CA ALA A 59 -11.11 5.04 -5.78
C ALA A 59 -11.08 4.01 -6.91
N ASP A 60 -10.93 4.48 -8.15
CA ASP A 60 -10.92 3.62 -9.35
C ASP A 60 -9.62 2.82 -9.45
N GLU A 61 -8.48 3.45 -9.18
CA GLU A 61 -7.17 2.81 -9.17
C GLU A 61 -7.06 1.77 -8.05
N PHE A 62 -7.57 2.12 -6.87
CA PHE A 62 -7.65 1.17 -5.75
C PHE A 62 -8.52 -0.04 -6.10
N ALA A 63 -9.71 0.18 -6.65
CA ALA A 63 -10.60 -0.91 -7.04
C ALA A 63 -10.00 -1.79 -8.14
N PHE A 64 -9.33 -1.20 -9.12
CA PHE A 64 -8.63 -1.95 -10.16
C PHE A 64 -7.51 -2.81 -9.58
N GLU A 65 -6.69 -2.25 -8.69
CA GLU A 65 -5.55 -2.94 -8.12
C GLU A 65 -5.96 -4.11 -7.21
N VAL A 66 -7.01 -3.92 -6.40
CA VAL A 66 -7.60 -4.99 -5.60
C VAL A 66 -8.08 -6.13 -6.51
N LEU A 67 -8.86 -5.83 -7.54
CA LEU A 67 -9.33 -6.86 -8.47
C LEU A 67 -8.18 -7.52 -9.24
N ARG A 68 -7.13 -6.77 -9.58
CA ARG A 68 -5.92 -7.29 -10.26
C ARG A 68 -5.19 -8.30 -9.41
N ALA A 69 -4.99 -8.00 -8.13
CA ALA A 69 -4.32 -8.90 -7.20
C ALA A 69 -5.12 -10.18 -6.92
N GLU A 70 -6.45 -10.08 -6.92
CA GLU A 70 -7.36 -11.22 -6.78
C GLU A 70 -7.46 -12.08 -8.07
N GLY A 71 -6.74 -11.70 -9.14
CA GLY A 71 -6.84 -12.36 -10.44
C GLY A 71 -8.19 -12.13 -11.14
N MET A 72 -8.99 -11.19 -10.64
CA MET A 72 -10.31 -10.82 -11.17
C MET A 72 -10.25 -9.69 -12.19
N ALA A 73 -9.17 -8.89 -12.21
CA ALA A 73 -8.87 -7.97 -13.30
C ALA A 73 -8.17 -8.73 -14.43
N ALA A 74 -8.83 -9.77 -14.96
CA ALA A 74 -8.42 -10.39 -16.20
C ALA A 74 -8.61 -9.36 -17.31
N ILE A 75 -7.57 -8.56 -17.52
CA ILE A 75 -7.17 -7.96 -18.78
C ILE A 75 -8.29 -7.12 -19.42
N VAL A 76 -8.35 -5.81 -19.09
CA VAL A 76 -8.97 -4.79 -19.94
C VAL A 76 -8.08 -4.56 -21.18
N VAL A 77 -7.84 -5.62 -21.95
CA VAL A 77 -7.39 -5.54 -23.34
C VAL A 77 -8.67 -5.78 -24.13
N GLU A 78 -9.01 -4.82 -24.98
CA GLU A 78 -10.18 -4.79 -25.86
C GLU A 78 -10.91 -6.15 -25.98
N GLY A 79 -11.95 -6.36 -25.15
CA GLY A 79 -12.92 -7.43 -25.36
C GLY A 79 -12.73 -8.78 -24.62
N VAL A 80 -11.83 -8.93 -23.64
CA VAL A 80 -11.68 -10.21 -22.90
C VAL A 80 -12.22 -10.15 -21.46
N GLY A 81 -13.55 -10.14 -21.32
CA GLY A 81 -14.26 -10.57 -20.09
C GLY A 81 -14.36 -9.55 -18.95
N PRO A 82 -15.45 -9.58 -18.15
CA PRO A 82 -15.85 -8.43 -17.36
C PRO A 82 -15.05 -8.33 -16.07
N LEU A 83 -14.39 -7.19 -15.90
CA LEU A 83 -14.24 -6.55 -14.60
C LEU A 83 -15.63 -6.60 -13.94
N LYS A 84 -15.84 -7.47 -12.93
CA LYS A 84 -17.16 -7.67 -12.31
C LYS A 84 -17.61 -6.31 -11.78
N PRO A 85 -18.53 -5.62 -12.46
CA PRO A 85 -18.76 -4.20 -12.21
C PRO A 85 -19.34 -3.98 -10.82
N GLU A 86 -20.08 -4.98 -10.32
CA GLU A 86 -20.56 -5.05 -8.94
C GLU A 86 -19.45 -4.99 -7.89
N TYR A 87 -18.34 -5.72 -8.05
CA TYR A 87 -17.24 -5.67 -7.09
C TYR A 87 -16.44 -4.39 -7.24
N PHE A 88 -16.23 -3.92 -8.47
CA PHE A 88 -15.54 -2.66 -8.70
C PHE A 88 -16.29 -1.49 -8.04
N GLU A 89 -17.59 -1.36 -8.29
CA GLU A 89 -18.42 -0.32 -7.65
C GLU A 89 -18.49 -0.49 -6.14
N LEU A 90 -18.53 -1.73 -5.62
CA LEU A 90 -18.49 -2.00 -4.18
C LEU A 90 -17.18 -1.50 -3.54
N ILE A 91 -16.03 -1.86 -4.13
CA ILE A 91 -14.71 -1.48 -3.64
C ILE A 91 -14.56 0.04 -3.70
N ARG A 92 -14.93 0.63 -4.84
CA ARG A 92 -14.92 2.07 -5.08
C ARG A 92 -15.80 2.82 -4.08
N ALA A 93 -17.04 2.38 -3.88
CA ALA A 93 -17.96 3.01 -2.92
C ALA A 93 -17.42 2.92 -1.48
N ARG A 94 -16.77 1.81 -1.12
CA ARG A 94 -16.16 1.66 0.20
C ARG A 94 -14.96 2.57 0.39
N PHE A 95 -14.10 2.68 -0.62
CA PHE A 95 -13.01 3.63 -0.65
C PHE A 95 -13.53 5.06 -0.47
N VAL A 96 -14.53 5.46 -1.26
CA VAL A 96 -15.10 6.82 -1.21
C VAL A 96 -15.72 7.12 0.15
N LYS A 97 -16.35 6.14 0.78
CA LYS A 97 -16.87 6.29 2.13
C LYS A 97 -15.77 6.51 3.19
N HIS A 98 -14.58 5.97 2.98
CA HIS A 98 -13.47 6.07 3.94
C HIS A 98 -12.59 7.29 3.71
N PHE A 99 -12.31 7.62 2.46
CA PHE A 99 -11.30 8.61 2.07
C PHE A 99 -11.85 9.76 1.23
N GLY A 100 -13.08 9.65 0.70
CA GLY A 100 -13.59 10.60 -0.30
C GLY A 100 -13.08 10.28 -1.70
N ALA A 101 -12.84 11.29 -2.52
CA ALA A 101 -12.48 11.09 -3.93
C ALA A 101 -11.09 10.43 -4.12
N SER A 102 -10.16 10.73 -3.22
CA SER A 102 -8.77 10.26 -3.25
C SER A 102 -8.15 10.31 -1.86
N VAL A 103 -7.09 9.54 -1.63
CA VAL A 103 -6.21 9.68 -0.46
C VAL A 103 -4.76 9.82 -0.94
N SER A 104 -4.00 10.68 -0.29
CA SER A 104 -2.59 10.95 -0.58
C SER A 104 -1.74 10.84 0.67
N LEU A 105 -0.41 10.78 0.49
CA LEU A 105 0.54 10.85 1.60
C LEU A 105 0.39 12.15 2.40
N SER A 106 0.04 13.25 1.74
CA SER A 106 -0.15 14.56 2.39
C SER A 106 -1.34 14.60 3.35
N ASP A 107 -2.29 13.67 3.25
CA ASP A 107 -3.37 13.52 4.22
C ASP A 107 -2.87 13.00 5.59
N PHE A 108 -1.62 12.55 5.66
CA PHE A 108 -0.97 12.06 6.88
C PHE A 108 0.11 12.99 7.42
N GLU A 109 0.39 14.13 6.76
CA GLU A 109 1.43 15.09 7.13
C GLU A 109 1.21 15.81 8.47
#